data_AF-A0A1T1I9A1-F1
#
_entry.id   AF-A0A1T1I9A1-F1
#
_cell.length_a   1.000
_cell.length_b   1.000
_cell.length_c   1.000
_cell.angle_alpha   90.00
_cell.angle_beta   90.00
_cell.angle_gamma   90.00
#
_symmetry.space_group_name_H-M   'P 1'
#
loop_
_entity.id
_entity.type
_entity.pdbx_description
1 polymer ?
#
loop_
_entity_poly.entity_id
_entity_poly.type
_entity_poly.pdbx_seq_one_letter_code
_entity_poly.pdbx_strand_id
1 'polypeptide(L)'
;MLEALDTGLDQQLASRLRGGADIEAIRAVLVQYRDKGFTAQAVYSHLQFIRLAAPEDVEDRILEAMDIASGYCSAGCRVWDVAQ
;
A
#
# COMPACT_ATOMS: atom_id res chain seq x y z
N MET A 1 -12.37 8.31 -10.64
CA MET A 1 -12.99 6.99 -10.35
C MET A 1 -11.87 6.17 -9.75
N LEU A 2 -11.99 5.69 -8.50
CA LEU A 2 -10.99 4.75 -7.97
C LEU A 2 -11.00 3.53 -8.91
N GLU A 3 -9.83 3.15 -9.41
CA GLU A 3 -9.68 1.87 -10.08
C GLU A 3 -10.09 0.78 -9.09
N ALA A 4 -10.98 -0.11 -9.51
CA ALA A 4 -11.34 -1.26 -8.68
C ALA A 4 -10.12 -2.19 -8.62
N LEU A 5 -9.51 -2.29 -7.44
CA LEU A 5 -8.43 -3.23 -7.19
C LEU A 5 -8.99 -4.64 -6.92
N ASP A 6 -8.17 -5.50 -6.32
CA ASP A 6 -8.55 -6.85 -5.93
C ASP A 6 -9.04 -6.88 -4.48
N THR A 7 -10.32 -7.18 -4.29
CA THR A 7 -10.97 -7.17 -2.95
C THR A 7 -10.25 -8.07 -1.94
N GLY A 8 -9.64 -9.17 -2.39
CA GLY A 8 -8.90 -10.08 -1.50
C GLY A 8 -7.58 -9.47 -1.02
N LEU A 9 -6.85 -8.78 -1.89
CA LEU A 9 -5.66 -8.01 -1.51
C LEU A 9 -6.03 -6.79 -0.66
N ASP A 10 -7.13 -6.10 -0.97
CA ASP A 10 -7.60 -4.91 -0.24
C ASP A 10 -7.89 -5.26 1.23
N GLN A 11 -8.59 -6.38 1.45
CA GLN A 11 -8.87 -6.89 2.78
C GLN A 11 -7.60 -7.31 3.52
N GLN A 12 -6.67 -7.98 2.83
CA GLN A 12 -5.39 -8.38 3.42
C GLN A 12 -4.56 -7.16 3.82
N LEU A 13 -4.42 -6.17 2.94
CA LEU A 13 -3.69 -4.94 3.21
C LEU A 13 -4.30 -4.20 4.40
N ALA A 14 -5.62 -3.99 4.40
CA ALA A 14 -6.30 -3.33 5.51
C ALA A 14 -6.18 -4.11 6.83
N SER A 15 -6.19 -5.44 6.79
CA SER A 15 -5.99 -6.28 7.99
C SER A 15 -4.57 -6.16 8.54
N ARG A 16 -3.55 -6.12 7.67
CA ARG A 16 -2.14 -5.96 8.09
C ARG A 16 -1.89 -4.57 8.65
N LEU A 17 -2.41 -3.55 7.98
CA LEU A 17 -2.38 -2.16 8.43
C LEU A 17 -3.11 -1.97 9.76
N ARG A 18 -4.22 -2.64 10.04
CA ARG A 18 -4.85 -2.56 11.37
C ARG A 18 -4.16 -3.42 12.43
N GLY A 19 -3.60 -4.55 12.02
CA GLY A 19 -3.03 -5.56 12.92
C GLY A 19 -1.60 -5.32 13.41
N GLY A 20 -1.01 -4.14 13.18
CA GLY A 20 0.37 -3.87 13.63
C GLY A 20 1.44 -4.55 12.80
N ALA A 21 1.14 -4.99 11.57
CA ALA A 21 2.12 -5.71 10.75
C ALA A 21 3.34 -4.83 10.43
N ASP A 22 4.51 -5.47 10.36
CA ASP A 22 5.74 -4.81 9.96
C ASP A 22 5.73 -4.42 8.47
N ILE A 23 6.72 -3.60 8.10
CA ILE A 23 6.84 -3.05 6.75
C ILE A 23 7.11 -4.12 5.69
N GLU A 24 7.78 -5.22 6.03
CA GLU A 24 8.04 -6.33 5.10
C GLU A 24 6.75 -7.07 4.76
N ALA A 25 5.90 -7.30 5.75
CA ALA A 25 4.59 -7.90 5.59
C ALA A 25 3.64 -7.03 4.76
N ILE A 26 3.68 -5.70 4.95
CA ILE A 26 2.95 -4.75 4.12
C ILE A 26 3.48 -4.78 2.69
N ARG A 27 4.80 -4.70 2.51
CA ARG A 27 5.46 -4.76 1.20
C ARG A 27 5.10 -6.04 0.44
N ALA A 28 5.02 -7.18 1.10
CA ALA A 28 4.63 -8.45 0.46
C ALA A 28 3.22 -8.39 -0.16
N VAL A 29 2.29 -7.63 0.43
CA VAL A 29 0.96 -7.40 -0.17
C VAL A 29 1.05 -6.43 -1.34
N LEU A 30 1.84 -5.35 -1.22
CA LEU A 30 2.09 -4.38 -2.30
C LEU A 30 2.70 -5.05 -3.54
N VAL A 31 3.65 -5.98 -3.37
CA VAL A 31 4.21 -6.80 -4.45
C VAL A 31 3.13 -7.60 -5.17
N GLN A 32 2.17 -8.18 -4.45
CA GLN A 32 1.09 -8.95 -5.07
C GLN A 32 0.17 -8.07 -5.93
N TYR A 33 -0.06 -6.81 -5.56
CA TYR A 33 -0.78 -5.88 -6.43
C TYR A 33 -0.02 -5.64 -7.73
N ARG A 34 1.28 -5.36 -7.64
CA ARG A 34 2.14 -5.16 -8.83
C ARG A 34 2.14 -6.40 -9.72
N ASP A 35 2.30 -7.58 -9.15
CA ASP A 35 2.36 -8.84 -9.90
C ASP A 35 1.03 -9.19 -10.58
N LYS A 36 -0.10 -8.66 -10.06
CA LYS A 36 -1.41 -8.67 -10.72
C LYS A 36 -1.61 -7.58 -11.77
N GLY A 37 -0.63 -6.71 -11.98
CA GLY A 37 -0.65 -5.64 -12.99
C GLY A 37 -1.24 -4.32 -12.51
N PHE A 38 -1.52 -4.16 -11.21
CA PHE A 38 -2.02 -2.87 -10.70
C PHE A 38 -0.90 -1.83 -10.64
N THR A 39 -1.26 -0.59 -10.96
CA THR A 39 -0.33 0.53 -10.94
C THR A 39 -0.07 1.01 -9.51
N ALA A 40 1.13 1.56 -9.29
CA ALA A 40 1.47 2.25 -8.04
C ALA A 40 0.44 3.31 -7.67
N GLN A 41 -0.05 4.07 -8.66
CA GLN A 41 -1.04 5.13 -8.45
C GLN A 41 -2.40 4.60 -7.99
N ALA A 42 -2.89 3.48 -8.56
CA ALA A 42 -4.14 2.88 -8.13
C ALA A 42 -4.06 2.39 -6.67
N VAL A 43 -2.95 1.75 -6.29
CA VAL A 43 -2.69 1.30 -4.92
C VAL A 43 -2.52 2.48 -3.95
N TYR A 44 -1.81 3.53 -4.36
CA TYR A 44 -1.66 4.76 -3.57
C TYR A 44 -3.02 5.44 -3.31
N SER A 45 -3.89 5.55 -4.32
CA SER A 45 -5.24 6.09 -4.15
C SER A 45 -6.08 5.24 -3.19
N HIS A 46 -5.92 3.91 -3.21
CA HIS A 46 -6.59 3.03 -2.25
C HIS A 46 -6.07 3.25 -0.82
N LEU A 47 -4.75 3.33 -0.63
CA LEU A 47 -4.14 3.64 0.67
C LEU A 47 -4.59 5.01 1.21
N GLN A 48 -4.68 6.02 0.34
CA GLN A 48 -5.20 7.33 0.69
C GLN A 48 -6.66 7.24 1.17
N PHE A 49 -7.48 6.40 0.54
CA PHE A 49 -8.85 6.17 0.98
C PHE A 49 -8.90 5.48 2.35
N ILE A 50 -8.06 4.47 2.60
CA ILE A 50 -7.96 3.82 3.91
C ILE A 50 -7.54 4.85 4.98
N ARG A 51 -6.55 5.69 4.68
CA ARG A 51 -6.04 6.72 5.60
C ARG A 51 -7.12 7.65 6.11
N LEU A 52 -8.03 8.11 5.22
CA LEU A 52 -9.13 9.00 5.59
C LEU A 52 -10.10 8.41 6.62
N ALA A 53 -10.16 7.09 6.74
CA ALA A 53 -11.02 6.37 7.68
C ALA A 53 -10.23 5.68 8.81
N ALA A 54 -8.91 5.83 8.84
CA ALA A 54 -8.05 5.16 9.80
C ALA A 54 -7.90 5.98 11.10
N PRO A 55 -7.76 5.31 12.25
CA PRO A 55 -7.32 5.97 13.49
C PRO A 55 -5.83 6.38 13.40
N GLU A 56 -5.44 7.36 14.21
CA GLU A 56 -4.11 7.99 14.19
C GLU A 56 -2.96 6.97 14.43
N ASP A 57 -3.19 5.96 15.26
CA ASP A 57 -2.23 4.87 15.55
C ASP A 57 -1.96 3.92 14.36
N VAL A 58 -2.79 3.98 13.33
CA VAL A 58 -2.65 3.23 12.07
C VAL A 58 -2.09 4.13 10.96
N GLU A 59 -2.24 5.45 11.08
CA GLU A 59 -1.91 6.41 10.03
C GLU A 59 -0.44 6.34 9.60
N ASP A 60 0.50 6.26 10.54
CA ASP A 60 1.94 6.20 10.25
C ASP A 60 2.29 5.00 9.33
N ARG A 61 1.69 3.84 9.56
CA ARG A 61 1.93 2.65 8.73
C ARG A 61 1.29 2.76 7.35
N ILE A 62 0.17 3.48 7.25
CA ILE A 62 -0.42 3.78 5.95
C ILE A 62 0.48 4.74 5.17
N LEU A 63 1.05 5.75 5.84
CA LEU A 63 2.02 6.67 5.23
C LEU A 63 3.26 5.93 4.71
N GLU A 64 3.83 5.01 5.50
CA GLU A 64 4.95 4.17 5.04
C GLU A 64 4.58 3.30 3.83
N ALA A 65 3.37 2.74 3.80
CA ALA A 65 2.88 1.99 2.64
C ALA A 65 2.71 2.89 1.40
N MET A 66 2.26 4.13 1.59
CA MET A 66 2.12 5.13 0.54
C MET A 66 3.49 5.55 -0.02
N ASP A 67 4.52 5.65 0.82
CA ASP A 67 5.91 5.90 0.40
C ASP A 67 6.46 4.75 -0.45
N ILE A 68 6.12 3.50 -0.13
CA ILE A 68 6.47 2.36 -0.99
C ILE A 68 5.75 2.43 -2.34
N ALA A 69 4.45 2.75 -2.32
CA ALA A 69 3.65 2.86 -3.55
C ALA A 69 4.10 4.03 -4.44
N SER A 70 4.54 5.14 -3.85
CA SER A 70 5.04 6.32 -4.59
C SER A 70 6.50 6.18 -5.04
N GLY A 71 7.24 5.22 -4.49
CA GLY A 71 8.67 5.05 -4.72
C GLY A 71 9.56 5.92 -3.82
N TYR A 72 8.97 6.72 -2.92
CA TYR A 72 9.67 7.53 -1.91
C TYR A 72 10.11 6.68 -0.69
N CYS A 73 10.67 5.50 -0.95
CA CYS A 73 11.15 4.56 0.06
C CYS A 73 12.61 4.14 -0.21
N SER A 74 13.22 3.48 0.77
CA SER A 74 14.55 2.89 0.60
C SER A 74 14.57 1.88 -0.55
N ALA A 75 15.72 1.73 -1.22
CA ALA A 75 15.85 0.83 -2.37
C ALA A 75 15.44 -0.62 -2.07
N GLY A 76 15.67 -1.11 -0.84
CA GLY A 76 15.26 -2.44 -0.41
C GLY A 76 13.75 -2.62 -0.27
N CYS A 77 13.00 -1.52 -0.05
CA CYS A 77 11.54 -1.55 0.12
C CYS A 77 10.78 -1.30 -1.18
N ARG A 78 11.44 -0.86 -2.24
CA ARG A 78 10.81 -0.49 -3.51
C ARG A 78 10.02 -1.66 -4.13
N VAL A 79 8.84 -1.32 -4.67
CA VAL A 79 7.94 -2.29 -5.33
C VAL A 79 7.71 -1.89 -6.79
N TRP A 80 7.33 -0.64 -7.02
CA TRP A 80 7.24 -0.04 -8.35
C TRP A 80 8.48 0.81 -8.61
N ASP A 81 8.87 0.88 -9.88
CA ASP A 81 9.89 1.83 -10.30
C ASP A 81 9.36 3.26 -10.11
N VAL A 82 10.26 4.17 -9.74
CA VAL A 82 9.92 5.58 -9.68
C VAL A 82 9.62 6.00 -11.11
N ALA A 83 8.38 6.42 -11.39
CA ALA A 83 8.04 6.99 -12.67
C ALA A 83 9.02 8.16 -12.91
N GLN A 84 9.88 8.01 -13.93
CA GLN A 84 10.85 9.04 -14.32
C GLN A 84 10.15 10.30 -14.80
#